data_AF-A0A661S505-F1
#
_entry.id   AF-A0A661S505-F1
#
_cell.length_a   1.000
_cell.length_b   1.000
_cell.length_c   1.000
_cell.angle_alpha   90.00
_cell.angle_beta   90.00
_cell.angle_gamma   90.00
#
_symmetry.space_group_name_H-M   'P 1'
#
loop_
_entity.id
_entity.type
_entity.pdbx_description
1 polymer ?
#
loop_
_entity_poly.entity_id
_entity_poly.type
_entity_poly.pdbx_seq_one_letter_code
_entity_poly.pdbx_strand_id
1 'polypeptide(L)'
;MVTILVIIFAIGLILSTIISLSFLISSIWENEKRASILGGLQFSGILFSVIIFFTLNSLGFFETGFGAVILIFLVFLEGLLLFLFYRKTDSNIKALAGTEGYIVDQVNQFDERDHVFSRNRSLPEDSEQYTAYYKDHPELEDLDAKRRSKGGPIGQPGSIDSPEADANIAAMLASLSLPHFLSTSEKYSPEPHFFVKQKVIDKKVMISPEEATSRLKGYAKALGASLVGTTKINPLWIYSHRGEIFNDNWEDWGEKIKLHHTHAIVCAEEMAADMVGSAPHTPTCVESMMNYAKGAYITTQVAGYIANLGYSATANHFRHYDTLMTPLAVDAGLGEVGRLGYLITKKYGPRVRLSLVTT
;
A
#
# COMPACT_ATOMS: atom_id res chain seq x y z
N MET A 1 24.94 9.37 -46.19
CA MET A 1 24.32 10.02 -45.02
C MET A 1 22.85 9.64 -44.91
N VAL A 2 22.04 9.83 -45.96
CA VAL A 2 20.61 9.44 -46.01
C VAL A 2 20.40 7.96 -45.64
N THR A 3 21.14 7.03 -46.24
CA THR A 3 21.04 5.59 -45.93
C THR A 3 21.19 5.27 -44.44
N ILE A 4 22.10 5.95 -43.74
CA ILE A 4 22.31 5.75 -42.29
C ILE A 4 21.10 6.26 -41.51
N LEU A 5 20.57 7.43 -41.86
CA LEU A 5 19.40 8.01 -41.21
C LEU A 5 18.14 7.14 -41.42
N VAL A 6 17.98 6.57 -42.63
CA VAL A 6 16.90 5.61 -42.92
C VAL A 6 17.01 4.39 -42.00
N ILE A 7 18.21 3.83 -41.85
CA ILE A 7 18.43 2.66 -40.99
C ILE A 7 18.13 2.99 -39.52
N ILE A 8 18.60 4.14 -39.01
CA ILE A 8 18.35 4.57 -37.63
C ILE A 8 16.85 4.67 -37.36
N PHE A 9 16.12 5.41 -38.19
CA PHE A 9 14.68 5.60 -38.00
C PHE A 9 13.89 4.30 -38.17
N ALA A 10 14.31 3.44 -39.11
CA ALA A 10 13.70 2.12 -39.30
C ALA A 10 13.81 1.25 -38.02
N ILE A 11 14.98 1.25 -37.36
CA ILE A 11 15.19 0.52 -36.11
C ILE A 11 14.22 1.00 -35.03
N GLY A 12 14.10 2.32 -34.85
CA GLY A 12 13.17 2.91 -33.89
C GLY A 12 11.71 2.54 -34.11
N LEU A 13 11.25 2.65 -35.36
CA LEU A 13 9.89 2.26 -35.75
C LEU A 13 9.62 0.77 -35.54
N ILE A 14 10.56 -0.10 -35.90
CA ILE A 14 10.43 -1.55 -35.71
C ILE A 14 10.35 -1.88 -34.22
N LEU A 15 11.24 -1.33 -33.40
CA LEU A 15 11.21 -1.53 -31.95
C LEU A 15 9.89 -1.05 -31.34
N SER A 16 9.40 0.11 -31.76
CA SER A 16 8.12 0.65 -31.30
C SER A 16 6.93 -0.24 -31.70
N THR A 17 7.00 -0.85 -32.89
CA THR A 17 5.99 -1.81 -33.37
C THR A 17 5.98 -3.08 -32.52
N ILE A 18 7.15 -3.62 -32.19
CA ILE A 18 7.29 -4.80 -31.33
C ILE A 18 6.73 -4.50 -29.94
N ILE A 19 7.10 -3.37 -29.32
CA ILE A 19 6.59 -2.95 -28.01
C ILE A 19 5.05 -2.81 -28.03
N SER A 20 4.51 -2.16 -29.07
CA SER A 20 3.06 -1.98 -29.19
C SER A 20 2.33 -3.30 -29.42
N LEU A 21 2.92 -4.24 -30.16
CA LEU A 21 2.37 -5.59 -30.36
C LEU A 21 2.38 -6.37 -29.05
N SER A 22 3.47 -6.32 -28.29
CA SER A 22 3.56 -6.95 -26.97
C SER A 22 2.48 -6.42 -26.02
N PHE A 23 2.25 -5.10 -26.00
CA PHE A 23 1.19 -4.48 -25.21
C PHE A 23 -0.21 -4.97 -25.63
N LEU A 24 -0.49 -5.03 -26.93
CA LEU A 24 -1.76 -5.56 -27.46
C LEU A 24 -1.97 -7.02 -27.05
N ILE A 25 -0.95 -7.88 -27.23
CA ILE A 25 -1.02 -9.29 -26.86
C ILE A 25 -1.27 -9.44 -25.35
N SER A 26 -0.53 -8.70 -24.50
CA SER A 26 -0.75 -8.72 -23.04
C SER A 26 -2.17 -8.31 -22.69
N SER A 27 -2.67 -7.23 -23.29
CA SER A 27 -4.02 -6.71 -23.02
C SER A 27 -5.11 -7.70 -23.39
N ILE A 28 -4.93 -8.44 -24.50
CA ILE A 28 -5.85 -9.50 -24.92
C ILE A 28 -5.79 -10.67 -23.94
N TRP A 29 -4.59 -11.08 -23.52
CA TRP A 29 -4.41 -12.18 -22.59
C TRP A 29 -5.01 -11.87 -21.21
N GLU A 30 -4.90 -10.62 -20.76
CA GLU A 30 -5.50 -10.10 -19.53
C GLU A 30 -7.03 -9.90 -19.63
N ASN A 31 -7.65 -10.14 -20.79
CA ASN A 31 -9.08 -9.92 -21.06
C ASN A 31 -9.56 -8.46 -20.83
N GLU A 32 -8.64 -7.49 -20.92
CA GLU A 32 -8.95 -6.07 -20.72
C GLU A 32 -9.46 -5.44 -22.02
N LYS A 33 -10.79 -5.39 -22.20
CA LYS A 33 -11.43 -4.92 -23.44
C LYS A 33 -10.96 -3.53 -23.88
N ARG A 34 -10.92 -2.58 -22.95
CA ARG A 34 -10.54 -1.19 -23.26
C ARG A 34 -9.07 -1.10 -23.65
N ALA A 35 -8.19 -1.77 -22.90
CA ALA A 35 -6.76 -1.79 -23.19
C ALA A 35 -6.47 -2.46 -24.54
N SER A 36 -7.17 -3.57 -24.84
CA SER A 36 -7.05 -4.27 -26.12
C SER A 36 -7.45 -3.38 -27.31
N ILE A 37 -8.54 -2.61 -27.20
CA ILE A 37 -8.95 -1.67 -28.26
C ILE A 37 -7.90 -0.58 -28.46
N LEU A 38 -7.44 0.05 -27.37
CA LEU A 38 -6.44 1.12 -27.45
C LEU A 38 -5.09 0.61 -27.98
N GLY A 39 -4.64 -0.55 -27.49
CA GLY A 39 -3.43 -1.23 -27.95
C GLY A 39 -3.52 -1.64 -29.42
N GLY A 40 -4.71 -2.06 -29.87
CA GLY A 40 -4.98 -2.41 -31.27
C GLY A 40 -4.87 -1.19 -32.18
N LEU A 41 -5.53 -0.08 -31.82
CA LEU A 41 -5.44 1.17 -32.56
C LEU A 41 -4.00 1.71 -32.62
N GLN A 42 -3.27 1.67 -31.50
CA GLN A 42 -1.87 2.09 -31.44
C GLN A 42 -0.99 1.22 -32.33
N PHE A 43 -1.11 -0.11 -32.23
CA PHE A 43 -0.33 -1.05 -33.04
C PHE A 43 -0.63 -0.87 -34.53
N SER A 44 -1.89 -0.77 -34.92
CA SER A 44 -2.28 -0.51 -36.31
C SER A 44 -1.73 0.82 -36.83
N GLY A 45 -1.75 1.88 -36.01
CA GLY A 45 -1.20 3.19 -36.38
C GLY A 45 0.31 3.16 -36.60
N ILE A 46 1.06 2.48 -35.72
CA ILE A 46 2.52 2.33 -35.87
C ILE A 46 2.84 1.43 -37.06
N LEU A 47 2.13 0.31 -37.24
CA LEU A 47 2.31 -0.58 -38.38
C LEU A 47 2.05 0.13 -39.71
N PHE A 48 1.01 0.95 -39.77
CA PHE A 48 0.72 1.80 -40.94
C PHE A 48 1.86 2.78 -41.22
N SER A 49 2.43 3.39 -40.17
CA SER A 49 3.59 4.28 -40.28
C SER A 49 4.84 3.56 -40.81
N VAL A 50 5.07 2.32 -40.38
CA VAL A 50 6.14 1.44 -40.91
C VAL A 50 5.94 1.18 -42.40
N ILE A 51 4.72 0.82 -42.82
CA ILE A 51 4.39 0.55 -44.22
C ILE A 51 4.63 1.80 -45.08
N ILE A 52 4.13 2.97 -44.64
CA ILE A 52 4.36 4.24 -45.33
C ILE A 52 5.86 4.52 -45.44
N PHE A 53 6.60 4.39 -44.34
CA PHE A 53 8.03 4.69 -44.31
C PHE A 53 8.82 3.85 -45.32
N PHE A 54 8.63 2.53 -45.32
CA PHE A 54 9.33 1.64 -46.25
C PHE A 54 8.88 1.84 -47.70
N THR A 55 7.61 2.20 -47.93
CA THR A 55 7.11 2.53 -49.28
C THR A 55 7.72 3.83 -49.79
N LEU A 56 7.79 4.88 -48.98
CA LEU A 56 8.46 6.13 -49.35
C LEU A 56 9.96 5.91 -49.62
N ASN A 57 10.61 5.08 -48.79
CA ASN A 57 12.00 4.72 -49.00
C ASN A 57 12.23 3.96 -50.31
N SER A 58 11.38 2.98 -50.65
CA SER A 58 11.51 2.20 -51.89
C SER A 58 11.26 3.04 -53.15
N LEU A 59 10.45 4.08 -53.04
CA LEU A 59 10.24 5.09 -54.09
C LEU A 59 11.38 6.12 -54.20
N GLY A 60 12.41 6.03 -53.36
CA GLY A 60 13.53 6.98 -53.35
C GLY A 60 13.16 8.37 -52.80
N PHE A 61 12.02 8.51 -52.10
CA PHE A 61 11.55 9.80 -51.59
C PHE A 61 12.58 10.49 -50.69
N PHE A 62 13.25 9.73 -49.81
CA PHE A 62 14.24 10.27 -48.88
C PHE A 62 15.55 10.70 -49.53
N GLU A 63 15.80 10.32 -50.78
CA GLU A 63 16.94 10.80 -51.58
C GLU A 63 16.64 12.19 -52.21
N THR A 64 15.39 12.66 -52.17
CA THR A 64 15.03 14.03 -52.57
C THR A 64 15.42 15.04 -51.50
N GLY A 65 15.65 16.30 -51.87
CA GLY A 65 15.97 17.36 -50.90
C GLY A 65 14.89 17.55 -49.83
N PHE A 66 13.61 17.49 -50.22
CA PHE A 66 12.49 17.61 -49.29
C PHE A 66 12.34 16.37 -48.39
N GLY A 67 12.45 15.16 -48.95
CA GLY A 67 12.39 13.93 -48.19
C GLY A 67 13.55 13.80 -47.20
N ALA A 68 14.76 14.21 -47.57
CA ALA A 68 15.90 14.25 -46.67
C ALA A 68 15.67 15.16 -45.45
N VAL A 69 15.04 16.34 -45.64
CA VAL A 69 14.69 17.24 -44.53
C VAL A 69 13.68 16.58 -43.58
N ILE A 70 12.64 15.91 -44.11
CA ILE A 70 11.68 15.16 -43.30
C ILE A 70 12.38 14.05 -42.52
N LEU A 71 13.24 13.27 -43.16
CA LEU A 71 13.95 12.17 -42.51
C LEU A 71 14.84 12.66 -41.36
N ILE A 72 15.57 13.76 -41.57
CA ILE A 72 16.38 14.39 -40.51
C ILE A 72 15.50 14.80 -39.34
N PHE A 73 14.35 15.42 -39.61
CA PHE A 73 13.39 15.81 -38.57
C PHE A 73 12.85 14.60 -37.79
N LEU A 74 12.50 13.52 -38.49
CA LEU A 74 12.00 12.28 -37.88
C LEU A 74 13.03 11.61 -36.99
N VAL A 75 14.28 11.49 -37.44
CA VAL A 75 15.39 10.96 -36.63
C VAL A 75 15.67 11.85 -35.42
N PHE A 76 15.63 13.18 -35.58
CA PHE A 76 15.77 14.11 -34.46
C PHE A 76 14.65 13.93 -33.44
N LEU A 77 13.40 13.84 -33.88
CA LEU A 77 12.25 13.65 -33.00
C LEU A 77 12.33 12.33 -32.24
N GLU A 78 12.70 11.24 -32.91
CA GLU A 78 12.93 9.95 -32.27
C GLU A 78 14.02 10.05 -31.20
N GLY A 79 15.17 10.65 -31.53
CA GLY A 79 16.27 10.86 -30.58
C GLY A 79 15.85 11.73 -29.39
N LEU A 80 15.04 12.77 -29.63
CA LEU A 80 14.49 13.62 -28.57
C LEU A 80 13.54 12.83 -27.65
N LEU A 81 12.64 12.01 -28.21
CA LEU A 81 11.74 11.18 -27.41
C LEU A 81 12.51 10.16 -26.58
N LEU A 82 13.49 9.47 -27.17
CA LEU A 82 14.37 8.56 -26.45
C LEU A 82 15.09 9.28 -25.30
N PHE A 83 15.64 10.47 -25.56
CA PHE A 83 16.25 11.27 -24.52
C PHE A 83 15.25 11.64 -23.42
N LEU A 84 14.05 12.12 -23.75
CA LEU A 84 13.05 12.53 -22.76
C LEU A 84 12.53 11.36 -21.90
N PHE A 85 12.35 10.17 -22.48
CA PHE A 85 11.81 9.01 -21.76
C PHE A 85 12.87 8.21 -21.00
N TYR A 86 14.12 8.18 -21.46
CA TYR A 86 15.20 7.41 -20.81
C TYR A 86 16.14 8.26 -19.96
N ARG A 87 16.04 9.60 -20.02
CA ARG A 87 16.84 10.45 -19.14
C ARG A 87 16.47 10.17 -17.68
N LYS A 88 17.45 9.71 -16.93
CA LYS A 88 17.36 9.64 -15.47
C LYS A 88 17.22 11.07 -14.94
N THR A 89 16.08 11.38 -14.35
CA THR A 89 15.90 12.64 -13.63
C THR A 89 16.58 12.59 -12.28
N ASP A 90 16.86 13.75 -11.72
CA ASP A 90 17.30 13.85 -10.33
C ASP A 90 16.25 13.25 -9.40
N SER A 91 16.69 12.86 -8.20
CA SER A 91 15.79 12.36 -7.16
C SER A 91 14.70 13.38 -6.86
N ASN A 92 13.46 12.90 -6.76
CA ASN A 92 12.34 13.74 -6.37
C ASN A 92 12.51 14.18 -4.90
N ILE A 93 12.93 15.43 -4.68
CA ILE A 93 13.16 15.98 -3.34
C ILE A 93 11.89 15.93 -2.48
N LYS A 94 10.70 16.06 -3.10
CA LYS A 94 9.42 15.91 -2.38
C LYS A 94 9.25 14.49 -1.85
N ALA A 95 9.59 13.48 -2.64
CA ALA A 95 9.53 12.09 -2.18
C ALA A 95 10.53 11.81 -1.04
N LEU A 96 11.70 12.44 -1.07
CA LEU A 96 12.70 12.31 0.00
C LEU A 96 12.27 12.93 1.33
N ALA A 97 11.35 13.90 1.30
CA ALA A 97 10.75 14.49 2.50
C ALA A 97 9.62 13.62 3.10
N GLY A 98 9.40 12.41 2.57
CA GLY A 98 8.30 11.55 3.01
C GLY A 98 6.95 12.18 2.69
N THR A 99 5.98 11.99 3.59
CA THR A 99 4.62 12.53 3.43
C THR A 99 4.56 14.05 3.41
N GLU A 100 5.47 14.74 4.12
CA GLU A 100 5.52 16.21 4.17
C GLU A 100 5.71 16.83 2.79
N GLY A 101 6.52 16.19 1.92
CA GLY A 101 6.73 16.67 0.57
C GLY A 101 5.51 16.56 -0.34
N TYR A 102 4.47 15.82 0.07
CA TYR A 102 3.21 15.65 -0.65
C TYR A 102 2.06 16.47 -0.07
N ILE A 103 2.27 17.21 1.03
CA ILE A 103 1.26 18.11 1.58
C ILE A 103 1.10 19.32 0.65
N VAL A 104 -0.12 19.52 0.14
CA VAL A 104 -0.45 20.60 -0.80
C VAL A 104 -1.31 21.71 -0.20
N ASP A 105 -2.00 21.42 0.90
CA ASP A 105 -2.90 22.34 1.60
C ASP A 105 -2.97 21.94 3.10
N GLN A 106 -3.79 22.64 3.89
CA GLN A 106 -4.06 22.31 5.28
C GLN A 106 -4.56 20.87 5.41
N VAL A 107 -3.84 20.08 6.21
CA VAL A 107 -4.21 18.71 6.57
C VAL A 107 -4.61 18.71 8.04
N ASN A 108 -5.75 18.09 8.35
CA ASN A 108 -6.20 17.85 9.71
C ASN A 108 -6.04 16.36 10.05
N GLN A 109 -5.96 16.05 11.34
CA GLN A 109 -6.04 14.66 11.79
C GLN A 109 -7.37 14.03 11.33
N PHE A 110 -7.30 12.79 10.85
CA PHE A 110 -8.48 12.06 10.42
C PHE A 110 -9.26 11.53 11.63
N ASP A 111 -10.59 11.62 11.61
CA ASP A 111 -11.43 11.05 12.67
C ASP A 111 -11.64 9.55 12.40
N GLU A 112 -11.25 8.67 13.33
CA GLU A 112 -11.41 7.22 13.11
C GLU A 112 -12.88 6.82 12.98
N ARG A 113 -13.84 7.61 13.48
CA ARG A 113 -15.28 7.35 13.29
C ARG A 113 -15.68 7.49 11.82
N ASP A 114 -14.98 8.32 11.05
CA ASP A 114 -15.20 8.53 9.61
C ASP A 114 -14.49 7.49 8.74
N HIS A 115 -13.78 6.55 9.36
CA HIS A 115 -13.22 5.41 8.65
C HIS A 115 -14.34 4.43 8.29
N VAL A 116 -14.38 4.01 7.02
CA VAL A 116 -15.46 3.14 6.51
C VAL A 116 -15.58 1.81 7.27
N PHE A 117 -14.46 1.26 7.76
CA PHE A 117 -14.52 0.02 8.54
C PHE A 117 -15.08 0.27 9.93
N SER A 118 -14.76 1.38 10.58
CA SER A 118 -15.33 1.73 11.89
C SER A 118 -16.84 1.91 11.77
N ARG A 119 -17.32 2.64 10.76
CA ARG A 119 -18.78 2.78 10.51
C ARG A 119 -19.49 1.46 10.23
N ASN A 120 -18.85 0.54 9.51
CA ASN A 120 -19.49 -0.71 9.07
C ASN A 120 -19.28 -1.89 10.03
N ARG A 121 -18.30 -1.83 10.93
CA ARG A 121 -18.00 -2.90 11.90
C ARG A 121 -18.39 -2.54 13.32
N SER A 122 -18.33 -1.26 13.69
CA SER A 122 -18.38 -0.81 15.07
C SER A 122 -19.66 -0.07 15.45
N LEU A 123 -20.56 0.19 14.49
CA LEU A 123 -21.86 0.83 14.75
C LEU A 123 -23.02 -0.15 14.47
N PRO A 124 -23.47 -0.95 15.44
CA PRO A 124 -24.74 -1.68 15.34
C PRO A 124 -25.92 -0.72 15.20
N GLU A 125 -26.92 -1.06 14.37
CA GLU A 125 -28.05 -0.18 14.03
C GLU A 125 -28.91 0.21 15.24
N ASP A 126 -28.87 -0.56 16.32
CA ASP A 126 -29.57 -0.36 17.57
C ASP A 126 -28.76 0.39 18.65
N SER A 127 -27.51 0.77 18.35
CA SER A 127 -26.63 1.44 19.32
C SER A 127 -26.85 2.96 19.40
N GLU A 128 -26.55 3.53 20.57
CA GLU A 128 -26.55 4.99 20.77
C GLU A 128 -25.53 5.67 19.86
N GLN A 129 -24.37 5.04 19.65
CA GLN A 129 -23.28 5.54 18.79
C GLN A 129 -23.71 5.59 17.32
N TYR A 130 -24.46 4.60 16.83
CA TYR A 130 -25.04 4.63 15.49
C TYR A 130 -25.95 5.83 15.32
N THR A 131 -26.90 6.01 16.25
CA THR A 131 -27.86 7.11 16.22
C THR A 131 -27.14 8.46 16.29
N ALA A 132 -26.13 8.58 17.16
CA ALA A 132 -25.33 9.79 17.30
C ALA A 132 -24.53 10.11 16.02
N TYR A 133 -23.87 9.12 15.43
CA TYR A 133 -23.04 9.32 14.25
C TYR A 133 -23.86 9.75 13.02
N TYR A 134 -24.95 9.02 12.72
CA TYR A 134 -25.75 9.29 11.52
C TYR A 134 -26.69 10.50 11.68
N LYS A 135 -26.94 10.96 12.91
CA LYS A 135 -27.57 12.27 13.13
C LYS A 135 -26.74 13.41 12.54
N ASP A 136 -25.42 13.32 12.68
CA ASP A 136 -24.49 14.35 12.18
C ASP A 136 -24.03 14.07 10.73
N HIS A 137 -24.18 12.83 10.23
CA HIS A 137 -23.77 12.38 8.90
C HIS A 137 -24.89 11.64 8.13
N PRO A 138 -26.08 12.25 7.94
CA PRO A 138 -27.23 11.57 7.34
C PRO A 138 -26.98 11.10 5.91
N GLU A 139 -26.05 11.73 5.18
CA GLU A 139 -25.67 11.36 3.82
C GLU A 139 -24.93 10.02 3.71
N LEU A 140 -24.35 9.54 4.81
CA LEU A 140 -23.59 8.28 4.86
C LEU A 140 -24.45 7.07 5.22
N GLU A 141 -25.62 7.27 5.85
CA GLU A 141 -26.42 6.19 6.42
C GLU A 141 -26.87 5.19 5.36
N ASP A 142 -27.52 5.67 4.30
CA ASP A 142 -27.98 4.83 3.19
C ASP A 142 -26.83 4.12 2.47
N LEU A 143 -25.67 4.77 2.36
CA LEU A 143 -24.49 4.21 1.71
C LEU A 143 -23.89 3.07 2.52
N ASP A 144 -23.78 3.26 3.83
CA ASP A 144 -23.27 2.23 4.74
C ASP A 144 -24.29 1.10 4.94
N ALA A 145 -25.59 1.39 4.99
CA ALA A 145 -26.65 0.36 5.03
C ALA A 145 -26.58 -0.57 3.81
N LYS A 146 -26.38 -0.01 2.60
CA LYS A 146 -26.14 -0.78 1.36
C LYS A 146 -24.87 -1.61 1.40
N ARG A 147 -23.85 -1.19 2.17
CA ARG A 147 -22.62 -1.95 2.35
C ARG A 147 -22.80 -3.07 3.37
N ARG A 148 -23.44 -2.78 4.52
CA ARG A 148 -23.80 -3.78 5.54
C ARG A 148 -24.65 -4.90 4.94
N SER A 149 -25.66 -4.59 4.13
CA SER A 149 -26.51 -5.59 3.48
C SER A 149 -25.77 -6.54 2.53
N LYS A 150 -24.59 -6.14 2.03
CA LYS A 150 -23.71 -6.98 1.20
C LYS A 150 -22.74 -7.85 2.02
N GLY A 151 -22.82 -7.83 3.35
CA GLY A 151 -21.88 -8.51 4.25
C GLY A 151 -20.79 -7.59 4.80
N GLY A 152 -20.99 -6.27 4.72
CA GLY A 152 -20.11 -5.29 5.32
C GLY A 152 -18.71 -5.27 4.67
N PRO A 153 -17.63 -5.21 5.45
CA PRO A 153 -16.28 -4.98 4.92
C PRO A 153 -15.67 -6.09 4.07
N ILE A 154 -16.07 -7.35 4.30
CA ILE A 154 -15.51 -8.51 3.59
C ILE A 154 -16.51 -9.14 2.62
N GLY A 155 -17.73 -8.61 2.56
CA GLY A 155 -18.83 -9.21 1.82
C GLY A 155 -19.34 -10.50 2.48
N GLN A 156 -19.92 -11.39 1.68
CA GLN A 156 -20.31 -12.72 2.10
C GLN A 156 -19.18 -13.72 1.73
N PRO A 157 -18.37 -14.19 2.69
CA PRO A 157 -17.27 -15.10 2.40
C PRO A 157 -17.76 -16.35 1.67
N GLY A 158 -17.05 -16.73 0.62
CA GLY A 158 -17.37 -17.90 -0.20
C GLY A 158 -18.41 -17.69 -1.30
N SER A 159 -19.07 -16.54 -1.37
CA SER A 159 -20.07 -16.25 -2.43
C SER A 159 -19.51 -16.38 -3.86
N ILE A 160 -18.19 -16.28 -4.04
CA ILE A 160 -17.50 -16.42 -5.34
C ILE A 160 -17.06 -17.87 -5.61
N ASP A 161 -16.64 -18.60 -4.57
CA ASP A 161 -15.98 -19.92 -4.70
C ASP A 161 -16.85 -21.06 -4.18
N SER A 162 -18.15 -20.83 -4.03
CA SER A 162 -19.06 -21.85 -3.54
C SER A 162 -19.18 -22.98 -4.57
N PRO A 163 -19.22 -24.26 -4.13
CA PRO A 163 -19.22 -24.73 -2.75
C PRO A 163 -17.83 -24.98 -2.12
N GLU A 164 -16.73 -24.93 -2.87
CA GLU A 164 -15.39 -25.30 -2.38
C GLU A 164 -14.79 -24.30 -1.37
N ALA A 165 -15.42 -23.14 -1.20
CA ALA A 165 -14.97 -22.05 -0.35
C ALA A 165 -14.78 -22.41 1.14
N ASP A 166 -15.52 -23.39 1.67
CA ASP A 166 -15.62 -23.62 3.12
C ASP A 166 -14.26 -23.91 3.77
N ALA A 167 -13.38 -24.67 3.10
CA ALA A 167 -12.05 -24.96 3.61
C ALA A 167 -11.19 -23.69 3.72
N ASN A 168 -11.25 -22.81 2.72
CA ASN A 168 -10.54 -21.53 2.75
C ASN A 168 -11.16 -20.57 3.76
N ILE A 169 -12.48 -20.54 3.92
CA ILE A 169 -13.15 -19.74 4.94
C ILE A 169 -12.70 -20.19 6.33
N ALA A 170 -12.64 -21.50 6.59
CA ALA A 170 -12.14 -22.03 7.86
C ALA A 170 -10.71 -21.57 8.15
N ALA A 171 -9.81 -21.62 7.16
CA ALA A 171 -8.43 -21.14 7.29
C ALA A 171 -8.36 -19.61 7.53
N MET A 172 -9.16 -18.84 6.80
CA MET A 172 -9.30 -17.39 6.97
C MET A 172 -9.74 -17.03 8.39
N LEU A 173 -10.79 -17.69 8.90
CA LEU A 173 -11.33 -17.44 10.23
C LEU A 173 -10.37 -17.90 11.34
N ALA A 174 -9.70 -19.03 11.17
CA ALA A 174 -8.68 -19.51 12.11
C ALA A 174 -7.54 -18.48 12.28
N SER A 175 -7.17 -17.80 11.20
CA SER A 175 -6.13 -16.76 11.20
C SER A 175 -6.51 -15.52 12.02
N LEU A 176 -7.79 -15.31 12.34
CA LEU A 176 -8.23 -14.18 13.17
C LEU A 176 -8.08 -14.41 14.67
N SER A 177 -7.88 -15.65 15.11
CA SER A 177 -7.79 -16.01 16.53
C SER A 177 -6.69 -15.24 17.26
N LEU A 178 -5.47 -15.26 16.72
CA LEU A 178 -4.31 -14.60 17.30
C LEU A 178 -4.44 -13.06 17.35
N PRO A 179 -4.75 -12.35 16.25
CA PRO A 179 -4.83 -10.90 16.30
C PRO A 179 -5.98 -10.40 17.19
N HIS A 180 -7.11 -11.12 17.29
CA HIS A 180 -8.15 -10.79 18.27
C HIS A 180 -7.68 -10.94 19.71
N PHE A 181 -6.91 -12.00 20.02
CA PHE A 181 -6.35 -12.19 21.36
C PHE A 181 -5.32 -11.12 21.72
N LEU A 182 -4.49 -10.70 20.76
CA LEU A 182 -3.45 -9.70 20.99
C LEU A 182 -3.96 -8.26 20.99
N SER A 183 -5.22 -8.01 20.61
CA SER A 183 -5.80 -6.66 20.58
C SER A 183 -6.43 -6.21 21.91
N THR A 184 -6.14 -6.89 23.02
CA THR A 184 -6.50 -6.40 24.36
C THR A 184 -5.43 -5.45 24.89
N SER A 185 -5.82 -4.49 25.73
CA SER A 185 -4.95 -3.38 26.19
C SER A 185 -3.65 -3.84 26.82
N GLU A 186 -3.71 -4.88 27.65
CA GLU A 186 -2.55 -5.48 28.32
C GLU A 186 -1.55 -6.12 27.35
N LYS A 187 -2.01 -6.51 26.15
CA LYS A 187 -1.20 -7.16 25.13
C LYS A 187 -0.61 -6.15 24.17
N TYR A 188 -1.43 -5.23 23.66
CA TYR A 188 -0.95 -4.23 22.73
C TYR A 188 -0.13 -3.13 23.42
N SER A 189 -0.35 -2.85 24.71
CA SER A 189 0.48 -1.94 25.52
C SER A 189 1.10 -2.70 26.69
N PRO A 190 2.14 -3.52 26.44
CA PRO A 190 2.64 -4.45 27.43
C PRO A 190 3.46 -3.75 28.53
N GLU A 191 3.30 -4.24 29.75
CA GLU A 191 4.18 -3.94 30.86
C GLU A 191 5.51 -4.72 30.76
N PRO A 192 6.59 -4.24 31.41
CA PRO A 192 7.84 -4.98 31.46
C PRO A 192 7.67 -6.35 32.13
N HIS A 193 8.37 -7.35 31.60
CA HIS A 193 8.38 -8.71 32.10
C HIS A 193 8.87 -8.78 33.54
N PHE A 194 8.28 -9.65 34.37
CA PHE A 194 8.52 -9.70 35.81
C PHE A 194 10.01 -9.84 36.19
N PHE A 195 10.80 -10.59 35.42
CA PHE A 195 12.25 -10.75 35.65
C PHE A 195 13.05 -9.44 35.54
N VAL A 196 12.58 -8.46 34.76
CA VAL A 196 13.28 -7.19 34.53
C VAL A 196 12.52 -5.97 35.03
N LYS A 197 11.24 -6.14 35.42
CA LYS A 197 10.32 -5.04 35.75
C LYS A 197 10.90 -4.07 36.77
N GLN A 198 11.34 -4.55 37.93
CA GLN A 198 11.91 -3.67 38.95
C GLN A 198 13.16 -2.96 38.44
N LYS A 199 14.05 -3.70 37.76
CA LYS A 199 15.31 -3.17 37.23
C LYS A 199 15.08 -2.01 36.26
N VAL A 200 14.10 -2.12 35.36
CA VAL A 200 13.85 -1.10 34.33
C VAL A 200 12.99 0.07 34.81
N ILE A 201 12.20 -0.13 35.86
CA ILE A 201 11.54 0.96 36.60
C ILE A 201 12.59 1.82 37.28
N ASP A 202 13.56 1.21 37.97
CA ASP A 202 14.61 1.93 38.67
C ASP A 202 15.58 2.63 37.69
N LYS A 203 15.92 1.93 36.59
CA LYS A 203 16.82 2.44 35.57
C LYS A 203 16.57 1.80 34.20
N LYS A 204 16.06 2.62 33.27
CA LYS A 204 15.93 2.23 31.85
C LYS A 204 17.26 1.75 31.27
N VAL A 205 17.18 0.82 30.33
CA VAL A 205 18.35 0.34 29.60
C VAL A 205 18.80 1.42 28.63
N MET A 206 19.89 2.10 28.96
CA MET A 206 20.45 3.17 28.14
C MET A 206 21.31 2.59 27.01
N ILE A 207 20.84 2.74 25.78
CA ILE A 207 21.56 2.41 24.55
C ILE A 207 21.47 3.58 23.57
N SER A 208 22.42 3.67 22.65
CA SER A 208 22.39 4.71 21.61
C SER A 208 21.21 4.51 20.66
N PRO A 209 20.65 5.59 20.05
CA PRO A 209 19.59 5.46 19.03
C PRO A 209 19.98 4.53 17.87
N GLU A 210 21.25 4.54 17.46
CA GLU A 210 21.78 3.69 16.39
C GLU A 210 21.75 2.21 16.79
N GLU A 211 22.19 1.90 18.01
CA GLU A 211 22.15 0.53 18.55
C GLU A 211 20.71 0.06 18.76
N ALA A 212 19.85 0.90 19.33
CA ALA A 212 18.43 0.61 19.52
C ALA A 212 17.76 0.27 18.17
N THR A 213 17.97 1.12 17.16
CA THR A 213 17.43 0.91 15.81
C THR A 213 17.93 -0.38 15.20
N SER A 214 19.23 -0.66 15.30
CA SER A 214 19.84 -1.88 14.75
C SER A 214 19.28 -3.15 15.41
N ARG A 215 19.25 -3.20 16.75
CA ARG A 215 18.72 -4.34 17.52
C ARG A 215 17.25 -4.57 17.25
N LEU A 216 16.45 -3.51 17.25
CA LEU A 216 15.01 -3.60 17.04
C LEU A 216 14.68 -4.08 15.63
N LYS A 217 15.32 -3.51 14.59
CA LYS A 217 15.15 -4.00 13.21
C LYS A 217 15.61 -5.45 13.06
N GLY A 218 16.70 -5.83 13.72
CA GLY A 218 17.16 -7.22 13.77
C GLY A 218 16.14 -8.16 14.40
N TYR A 219 15.56 -7.78 15.54
CA TYR A 219 14.56 -8.56 16.25
C TYR A 219 13.26 -8.70 15.46
N ALA A 220 12.72 -7.60 14.92
CA ALA A 220 11.52 -7.62 14.09
C ALA A 220 11.68 -8.52 12.85
N LYS A 221 12.83 -8.45 12.17
CA LYS A 221 13.15 -9.35 11.04
C LYS A 221 13.26 -10.81 11.47
N ALA A 222 13.88 -11.09 12.63
CA ALA A 222 13.98 -12.45 13.16
C ALA A 222 12.61 -13.05 13.52
N LEU A 223 11.65 -12.22 13.92
CA LEU A 223 10.25 -12.62 14.13
C LEU A 223 9.47 -12.82 12.82
N GLY A 224 10.03 -12.44 11.69
CA GLY A 224 9.48 -12.70 10.36
C GLY A 224 9.17 -11.46 9.52
N ALA A 225 9.43 -10.24 10.01
CA ALA A 225 9.10 -9.03 9.27
C ALA A 225 9.85 -8.94 7.94
N SER A 226 9.12 -8.75 6.84
CA SER A 226 9.73 -8.65 5.50
C SER A 226 10.46 -7.32 5.31
N LEU A 227 9.88 -6.22 5.80
CA LEU A 227 10.51 -4.89 5.81
C LEU A 227 10.30 -4.23 7.18
N VAL A 228 11.29 -3.46 7.63
CA VAL A 228 11.22 -2.71 8.89
C VAL A 228 11.82 -1.33 8.72
N GLY A 229 11.03 -0.31 9.05
CA GLY A 229 11.38 1.10 8.97
C GLY A 229 11.16 1.76 10.34
N THR A 230 11.79 2.92 10.52
CA THR A 230 11.68 3.71 11.75
C THR A 230 11.53 5.16 11.37
N THR A 231 10.61 5.87 12.00
CA THR A 231 10.39 7.30 11.73
C THR A 231 9.98 8.05 12.99
N LYS A 232 10.15 9.37 12.96
CA LYS A 232 9.51 10.26 13.92
C LYS A 232 8.04 10.35 13.55
N ILE A 233 7.17 10.32 14.54
CA ILE A 233 5.73 10.42 14.33
C ILE A 233 5.38 11.84 13.89
N ASN A 234 4.72 11.96 12.75
CA ASN A 234 4.00 13.17 12.37
C ASN A 234 2.59 13.13 13.00
N PRO A 235 2.23 14.08 13.89
CA PRO A 235 0.94 14.08 14.58
C PRO A 235 -0.28 14.12 13.65
N LEU A 236 -0.12 14.61 12.41
CA LEU A 236 -1.19 14.62 11.41
C LEU A 236 -1.70 13.21 11.06
N TRP A 237 -0.86 12.19 11.24
CA TRP A 237 -1.15 10.80 10.92
C TRP A 237 -1.69 10.01 12.12
N ILE A 238 -2.02 10.69 13.21
CA ILE A 238 -2.70 10.10 14.36
C ILE A 238 -4.19 10.38 14.23
N TYR A 239 -5.02 9.36 14.44
CA TYR A 239 -6.47 9.56 14.46
C TYR A 239 -6.85 10.59 15.53
N SER A 240 -7.83 11.44 15.27
CA SER A 240 -8.26 12.48 16.21
C SER A 240 -9.10 11.92 17.35
N HIS A 241 -10.08 11.08 17.02
CA HIS A 241 -10.97 10.40 17.95
C HIS A 241 -11.04 8.92 17.65
N ARG A 242 -11.33 8.12 18.68
CA ARG A 242 -11.56 6.68 18.57
C ARG A 242 -12.89 6.40 17.88
N GLY A 243 -12.87 5.47 16.93
CA GLY A 243 -14.06 5.00 16.22
C GLY A 243 -14.21 3.49 16.18
N GLU A 244 -13.13 2.73 16.35
CA GLU A 244 -13.22 1.27 16.45
C GLU A 244 -13.79 0.86 17.81
N ILE A 245 -14.89 0.12 17.77
CA ILE A 245 -15.45 -0.61 18.90
C ILE A 245 -15.11 -2.09 18.75
N PHE A 246 -14.33 -2.61 19.70
CA PHE A 246 -13.93 -4.01 19.81
C PHE A 246 -13.54 -4.31 21.28
N ASN A 247 -13.80 -5.54 21.75
CA ASN A 247 -13.62 -5.91 23.17
C ASN A 247 -14.38 -4.99 24.14
N ASP A 248 -15.63 -4.65 23.79
CA ASP A 248 -16.57 -3.87 24.61
C ASP A 248 -16.06 -2.48 25.07
N ASN A 249 -15.13 -1.87 24.33
CA ASN A 249 -14.59 -0.54 24.61
C ASN A 249 -15.55 0.61 24.20
N TRP A 250 -16.85 0.44 24.42
CA TRP A 250 -17.89 1.39 24.03
C TRP A 250 -17.68 2.80 24.59
N GLU A 251 -17.13 2.89 25.79
CA GLU A 251 -16.82 4.15 26.48
C GLU A 251 -15.71 4.95 25.78
N ASP A 252 -14.85 4.28 25.01
CA ASP A 252 -13.78 4.96 24.26
C ASP A 252 -14.32 5.62 22.98
N TRP A 253 -15.51 5.26 22.49
CA TRP A 253 -15.99 5.75 21.20
C TRP A 253 -16.20 7.27 21.23
N GLY A 254 -15.56 7.98 20.30
CA GLY A 254 -15.57 9.44 20.24
C GLY A 254 -14.55 10.12 21.16
N GLU A 255 -13.86 9.39 22.03
CA GLU A 255 -12.81 9.95 22.87
C GLU A 255 -11.59 10.36 22.06
N LYS A 256 -10.93 11.44 22.49
CA LYS A 256 -9.74 11.96 21.81
C LYS A 256 -8.56 11.01 22.00
N ILE A 257 -7.96 10.56 20.90
CA ILE A 257 -6.74 9.74 20.94
C ILE A 257 -5.56 10.65 21.29
N LYS A 258 -4.86 10.30 22.38
CA LYS A 258 -3.67 11.02 22.86
C LYS A 258 -2.46 10.10 22.77
N LEU A 259 -1.67 10.27 21.72
CA LEU A 259 -0.42 9.54 21.55
C LEU A 259 0.76 10.32 22.16
N HIS A 260 1.39 9.74 23.18
CA HIS A 260 2.56 10.33 23.85
C HIS A 260 3.90 9.88 23.26
N HIS A 261 3.87 8.84 22.43
CA HIS A 261 5.03 8.30 21.74
C HIS A 261 5.54 9.25 20.65
N THR A 262 6.84 9.21 20.41
CA THR A 262 7.53 10.14 19.50
C THR A 262 8.03 9.45 18.24
N HIS A 263 8.21 8.13 18.29
CA HIS A 263 8.74 7.35 17.20
C HIS A 263 7.81 6.19 16.85
N ALA A 264 7.78 5.84 15.57
CA ALA A 264 7.10 4.66 15.07
C ALA A 264 8.11 3.71 14.44
N ILE A 265 7.94 2.42 14.75
CA ILE A 265 8.60 1.32 14.06
C ILE A 265 7.56 0.66 13.19
N VAL A 266 7.71 0.80 11.88
CA VAL A 266 6.76 0.24 10.90
C VAL A 266 7.30 -1.08 10.38
N CYS A 267 6.48 -2.13 10.46
CA CYS A 267 6.73 -3.43 9.89
C CYS A 267 5.81 -3.64 8.67
N ALA A 268 6.35 -4.25 7.62
CA ALA A 268 5.57 -4.68 6.48
C ALA A 268 5.79 -6.17 6.21
N GLU A 269 4.70 -6.90 6.08
CA GLU A 269 4.69 -8.34 5.80
C GLU A 269 4.31 -8.58 4.35
N GLU A 270 5.16 -9.30 3.61
CA GLU A 270 4.83 -9.73 2.26
C GLU A 270 3.64 -10.70 2.26
N MET A 271 2.65 -10.41 1.42
CA MET A 271 1.61 -11.36 1.07
C MET A 271 2.10 -12.29 -0.05
N ALA A 272 1.72 -13.57 -0.08
CA ALA A 272 2.07 -14.51 -1.14
C ALA A 272 1.47 -14.13 -2.51
N ALA A 273 2.26 -14.25 -3.59
CA ALA A 273 1.89 -13.71 -4.91
C ALA A 273 0.80 -14.52 -5.61
N ASP A 274 0.88 -15.84 -5.49
CA ASP A 274 -0.10 -16.80 -5.95
C ASP A 274 -1.46 -16.63 -5.24
N MET A 275 -1.44 -16.46 -3.92
CA MET A 275 -2.65 -16.25 -3.12
C MET A 275 -3.31 -14.91 -3.40
N VAL A 276 -2.54 -13.83 -3.56
CA VAL A 276 -3.08 -12.51 -3.94
C VAL A 276 -3.55 -12.50 -5.39
N GLY A 277 -2.82 -13.16 -6.29
CA GLY A 277 -3.13 -13.25 -7.71
C GLY A 277 -4.45 -13.95 -8.02
N SER A 278 -4.98 -14.73 -7.06
CA SER A 278 -6.31 -15.32 -7.17
C SER A 278 -7.44 -14.33 -6.85
N ALA A 279 -7.19 -13.04 -6.60
CA ALA A 279 -8.28 -12.11 -6.33
C ALA A 279 -9.30 -12.10 -7.48
N PRO A 280 -10.62 -12.06 -7.21
CA PRO A 280 -11.26 -11.83 -5.90
C PRO A 280 -11.59 -13.12 -5.10
N HIS A 281 -11.02 -14.27 -5.46
CA HIS A 281 -11.30 -15.57 -4.82
C HIS A 281 -10.73 -15.67 -3.38
N THR A 282 -11.34 -16.51 -2.56
CA THR A 282 -11.07 -16.75 -1.12
C THR A 282 -9.61 -16.93 -0.70
N PRO A 283 -8.67 -17.48 -1.51
CA PRO A 283 -7.26 -17.52 -1.10
C PRO A 283 -6.68 -16.12 -0.80
N THR A 284 -7.12 -15.08 -1.49
CA THR A 284 -6.67 -13.69 -1.21
C THR A 284 -7.11 -13.20 0.18
N CYS A 285 -8.28 -13.67 0.65
CA CYS A 285 -8.80 -13.38 1.97
C CYS A 285 -8.03 -14.14 3.06
N VAL A 286 -7.73 -15.42 2.81
CA VAL A 286 -6.88 -16.23 3.70
C VAL A 286 -5.53 -15.54 3.90
N GLU A 287 -4.87 -15.18 2.80
CA GLU A 287 -3.56 -14.54 2.83
C GLU A 287 -3.58 -13.20 3.59
N SER A 288 -4.66 -12.42 3.41
CA SER A 288 -4.84 -11.18 4.15
C SER A 288 -4.94 -11.41 5.66
N MET A 289 -5.72 -12.40 6.10
CA MET A 289 -5.89 -12.69 7.53
C MET A 289 -4.65 -13.30 8.17
N MET A 290 -3.93 -14.16 7.44
CA MET A 290 -2.64 -14.70 7.89
C MET A 290 -1.62 -13.58 8.15
N ASN A 291 -1.57 -12.56 7.28
CA ASN A 291 -0.67 -11.43 7.47
C ASN A 291 -1.09 -10.49 8.60
N TYR A 292 -2.39 -10.34 8.89
CA TYR A 292 -2.83 -9.65 10.11
C TYR A 292 -2.39 -10.38 11.37
N ALA A 293 -2.48 -11.72 11.40
CA ALA A 293 -1.99 -12.52 12.52
C ALA A 293 -0.48 -12.36 12.72
N LYS A 294 0.28 -12.44 11.62
CA LYS A 294 1.73 -12.27 11.62
C LYS A 294 2.15 -10.87 12.09
N GLY A 295 1.50 -9.82 11.58
CA GLY A 295 1.74 -8.45 12.01
C GLY A 295 1.43 -8.23 13.49
N ALA A 296 0.33 -8.78 14.00
CA ALA A 296 -0.02 -8.71 15.42
C ALA A 296 1.01 -9.41 16.31
N TYR A 297 1.45 -10.62 15.92
CA TYR A 297 2.53 -11.34 16.60
C TYR A 297 3.81 -10.51 16.67
N ILE A 298 4.29 -10.02 15.53
CA ILE A 298 5.57 -9.29 15.44
C ILE A 298 5.51 -8.01 16.29
N THR A 299 4.49 -7.19 16.11
CA THR A 299 4.42 -5.89 16.79
C THR A 299 4.19 -6.01 18.29
N THR A 300 3.41 -7.00 18.74
CA THR A 300 3.25 -7.27 20.19
C THR A 300 4.57 -7.70 20.83
N GLN A 301 5.33 -8.57 20.15
CA GLN A 301 6.66 -8.98 20.64
C GLN A 301 7.65 -7.82 20.66
N VAL A 302 7.63 -6.96 19.63
CA VAL A 302 8.48 -5.77 19.57
C VAL A 302 8.09 -4.76 20.67
N ALA A 303 6.80 -4.53 20.91
CA ALA A 303 6.35 -3.67 22.01
C ALA A 303 6.81 -4.23 23.37
N GLY A 304 6.68 -5.55 23.59
CA GLY A 304 7.16 -6.20 24.80
C GLY A 304 8.69 -6.11 24.96
N TYR A 305 9.45 -6.21 23.87
CA TYR A 305 10.90 -5.98 23.88
C TYR A 305 11.23 -4.55 24.34
N ILE A 306 10.54 -3.54 23.82
CA ILE A 306 10.75 -2.14 24.20
C ILE A 306 10.36 -1.90 25.67
N ALA A 307 9.24 -2.46 26.12
CA ALA A 307 8.83 -2.44 27.52
C ALA A 307 9.89 -3.07 28.44
N ASN A 308 10.50 -4.18 28.02
CA ASN A 308 11.60 -4.84 28.74
C ASN A 308 12.90 -4.03 28.78
N LEU A 309 13.01 -2.93 28.02
CA LEU A 309 14.09 -1.94 28.13
C LEU A 309 13.71 -0.76 29.05
N GLY A 310 12.45 -0.68 29.50
CA GLY A 310 11.92 0.40 30.34
C GLY A 310 11.29 1.56 29.56
N TYR A 311 10.96 1.37 28.29
CA TYR A 311 10.29 2.39 27.46
C TYR A 311 8.85 1.98 27.19
N SER A 312 7.92 2.93 27.18
CA SER A 312 6.54 2.66 26.82
C SER A 312 6.46 2.32 25.32
N ALA A 313 5.62 1.35 24.98
CA ALA A 313 5.39 0.98 23.60
C ALA A 313 3.96 0.47 23.40
N THR A 314 3.39 0.77 22.22
CA THR A 314 2.05 0.33 21.84
C THR A 314 2.09 -0.32 20.47
N ALA A 315 1.75 -1.60 20.41
CA ALA A 315 1.57 -2.35 19.18
C ALA A 315 0.27 -1.91 18.49
N ASN A 316 0.39 -1.47 17.24
CA ASN A 316 -0.70 -1.07 16.38
C ASN A 316 -0.85 -2.14 15.29
N HIS A 317 -1.96 -2.85 15.33
CA HIS A 317 -2.27 -3.95 14.41
C HIS A 317 -3.78 -4.16 14.33
N PHE A 318 -4.21 -5.27 13.73
CA PHE A 318 -5.62 -5.60 13.58
C PHE A 318 -6.42 -5.40 14.88
N ARG A 319 -7.55 -4.67 14.79
CA ARG A 319 -8.43 -4.21 15.88
C ARG A 319 -7.88 -3.17 16.86
N HIS A 320 -6.66 -2.67 16.67
CA HIS A 320 -6.16 -1.52 17.44
C HIS A 320 -5.19 -0.68 16.61
N TYR A 321 -5.68 0.46 16.09
CA TYR A 321 -4.89 1.43 15.35
C TYR A 321 -5.11 2.83 15.94
N ASP A 322 -4.06 3.47 16.41
CA ASP A 322 -4.09 4.90 16.77
C ASP A 322 -3.67 5.79 15.60
N THR A 323 -3.21 5.17 14.52
CA THR A 323 -2.44 5.83 13.47
C THR A 323 -2.86 5.41 12.07
N LEU A 324 -2.69 6.31 11.11
CA LEU A 324 -2.75 6.04 9.69
C LEU A 324 -1.45 5.34 9.26
N MET A 325 -1.53 4.04 8.96
CA MET A 325 -0.33 3.24 8.71
C MET A 325 0.42 3.59 7.43
N THR A 326 -0.29 3.82 6.32
CA THR A 326 0.32 4.11 5.02
C THR A 326 1.25 5.34 5.07
N PRO A 327 0.82 6.52 5.58
CA PRO A 327 1.70 7.68 5.63
C PRO A 327 2.92 7.44 6.54
N LEU A 328 2.74 6.81 7.71
CA LEU A 328 3.89 6.46 8.56
C LEU A 328 4.86 5.48 7.90
N ALA A 329 4.38 4.55 7.07
CA ALA A 329 5.23 3.64 6.32
C ALA A 329 6.06 4.36 5.24
N VAL A 330 5.49 5.39 4.61
CA VAL A 330 6.22 6.29 3.70
C VAL A 330 7.28 7.06 4.46
N ASP A 331 6.93 7.67 5.59
CA ASP A 331 7.87 8.41 6.45
C ASP A 331 8.98 7.50 7.01
N ALA A 332 8.69 6.21 7.19
CA ALA A 332 9.67 5.19 7.59
C ALA A 332 10.54 4.67 6.42
N GLY A 333 10.34 5.20 5.20
CA GLY A 333 11.12 4.89 4.01
C GLY A 333 10.82 3.51 3.40
N LEU A 334 9.64 2.93 3.66
CA LEU A 334 9.29 1.59 3.18
C LEU A 334 8.75 1.58 1.74
N GLY A 335 8.31 2.72 1.22
CA GLY A 335 7.75 2.86 -0.12
C GLY A 335 7.10 4.24 -0.35
N GLU A 336 6.27 4.33 -1.38
CA GLU A 336 5.50 5.52 -1.72
C GLU A 336 3.99 5.22 -1.74
N VAL A 337 3.13 6.24 -1.61
CA VAL A 337 1.68 6.04 -1.75
C VAL A 337 1.32 5.83 -3.22
N GLY A 338 0.67 4.71 -3.52
CA GLY A 338 0.11 4.42 -4.83
C GLY A 338 -1.26 5.07 -5.04
N ARG A 339 -1.74 5.06 -6.28
CA ARG A 339 -3.04 5.64 -6.67
C ARG A 339 -4.24 5.06 -5.89
N LEU A 340 -4.13 3.83 -5.40
CA LEU A 340 -5.17 3.15 -4.62
C LEU A 340 -5.11 3.46 -3.11
N GLY A 341 -4.20 4.34 -2.67
CA GLY A 341 -3.99 4.64 -1.26
C GLY A 341 -3.17 3.58 -0.50
N TYR A 342 -2.65 2.57 -1.20
CA TYR A 342 -1.74 1.57 -0.63
C TYR A 342 -0.29 2.00 -0.71
N LEU A 343 0.53 1.52 0.23
CA LEU A 343 1.97 1.62 0.13
C LEU A 343 2.49 0.76 -1.03
N ILE A 344 3.29 1.34 -1.91
CA ILE A 344 4.03 0.64 -2.96
C ILE A 344 5.48 0.51 -2.51
N THR A 345 5.86 -0.68 -2.07
CA THR A 345 7.22 -0.99 -1.67
C THR A 345 8.08 -1.29 -2.91
N LYS A 346 9.37 -0.97 -2.85
CA LYS A 346 10.30 -1.27 -3.96
C LYS A 346 10.38 -2.76 -4.29
N LYS A 347 10.29 -3.63 -3.28
CA LYS A 347 10.52 -5.08 -3.43
C LYS A 347 9.24 -5.86 -3.74
N TYR A 348 8.13 -5.51 -3.09
CA TYR A 348 6.89 -6.30 -3.13
C TYR A 348 5.73 -5.56 -3.79
N GLY A 349 5.94 -4.33 -4.25
CA GLY A 349 4.86 -3.47 -4.71
C GLY A 349 3.82 -3.26 -3.60
N PRO A 350 2.51 -3.31 -3.92
CA PRO A 350 1.43 -3.16 -2.95
C PRO A 350 1.11 -4.42 -2.13
N ARG A 351 1.79 -5.56 -2.38
CA ARG A 351 1.47 -6.86 -1.78
C ARG A 351 2.06 -6.99 -0.37
N VAL A 352 1.77 -6.02 0.48
CA VAL A 352 2.21 -6.02 1.88
C VAL A 352 1.08 -5.64 2.82
N ARG A 353 1.12 -6.17 4.05
CA ARG A 353 0.30 -5.68 5.17
C ARG A 353 1.18 -4.92 6.16
N LEU A 354 0.64 -3.83 6.68
CA LEU A 354 1.33 -2.95 7.61
C LEU A 354 0.90 -3.26 9.05
N SER A 355 1.87 -3.15 9.94
CA SER A 355 1.69 -3.12 11.39
C SER A 355 2.79 -2.21 11.96
N LEU A 356 2.59 -1.60 13.12
CA LEU A 356 3.65 -0.76 13.70
C LEU A 356 3.67 -0.79 15.22
N VAL A 357 4.76 -0.30 15.79
CA VAL A 357 4.87 -0.05 17.23
C VAL A 357 5.18 1.43 17.41
N THR A 358 4.45 2.11 18.28
CA THR A 358 4.78 3.48 18.71
C THR A 358 5.55 3.42 20.03
N THR A 359 6.57 4.28 20.21
CA THR A 359 7.39 4.36 21.44
C THR A 359 7.92 5.76 21.73
#